data_AF-F9RIZ4-F1
#
_entry.id   AF-F9RIZ4-F1
#
_cell.length_a   1.000
_cell.length_b   1.000
_cell.length_c   1.000
_cell.angle_alpha   90.00
_cell.angle_beta   90.00
_cell.angle_gamma   90.00
#
_symmetry.space_group_name_H-M   'P 1'
#
loop_
_entity.id
_entity.type
_entity.pdbx_description
1 polymer ?
#
loop_
_entity_poly.entity_id
_entity_poly.type
_entity_poly.pdbx_seq_one_letter_code
_entity_poly.pdbx_strand_id
1 'polypeptide(L)'
;MQSISVLVVPETEEFTEDVSHHDVVWINKSLGKPNLKGRNAKYLVPYWLKEPVGANRIYHILDITEYDECYGIKLGNSFILSQQWCGMAQKRRFEYWDLTEFQFVEICPGLLTPNR
;
A
#
# COMPACT_ATOMS: atom_id res chain seq x y z
N MET A 1 -1.79 8.89 -20.27
CA MET A 1 -1.76 9.17 -18.81
C MET A 1 -0.80 8.19 -18.18
N GLN A 2 0.00 8.62 -17.20
CA GLN A 2 0.86 7.70 -16.46
C GLN A 2 -0.03 6.76 -15.63
N SER A 3 0.24 5.45 -15.65
CA SER A 3 -0.56 4.49 -14.86
C SER A 3 -0.48 4.82 -13.37
N ILE A 4 -1.54 4.51 -12.62
CA ILE A 4 -1.56 4.69 -11.16
C ILE A 4 -0.82 3.52 -10.55
N SER A 5 0.19 3.80 -9.75
CA SER A 5 0.90 2.77 -9.01
C SER A 5 0.34 2.60 -7.60
N VAL A 6 0.54 1.41 -7.07
CA VAL A 6 0.22 0.99 -5.70
C VAL A 6 1.54 0.65 -5.02
N LEU A 7 1.80 1.28 -3.89
CA LEU A 7 2.94 0.96 -3.04
C LEU A 7 2.59 -0.29 -2.22
N VAL A 8 3.31 -1.39 -2.42
CA VAL A 8 3.15 -2.61 -1.61
C VAL A 8 4.21 -2.61 -0.53
N VAL A 9 3.80 -2.62 0.73
CA VAL A 9 4.70 -2.58 1.89
C VAL A 9 4.66 -3.94 2.59
N PRO A 10 5.82 -4.62 2.76
CA PRO A 10 5.86 -5.85 3.53
C PRO A 10 5.66 -5.51 5.01
N GLU A 11 4.61 -6.05 5.60
CA GLU A 11 4.19 -5.78 6.97
C GLU A 11 4.26 -7.03 7.86
N THR A 12 4.57 -6.79 9.13
CA THR A 12 4.57 -7.79 10.20
C THR A 12 3.31 -7.65 11.04
N GLU A 13 2.94 -8.72 11.75
CA GLU A 13 1.73 -8.74 12.60
C GLU A 13 1.72 -7.64 13.67
N GLU A 14 2.90 -7.17 14.10
CA GLU A 14 3.04 -6.12 15.12
C GLU A 14 2.49 -4.76 14.67
N PHE A 15 2.43 -4.49 13.37
CA PHE A 15 1.88 -3.25 12.80
C PHE A 15 0.41 -3.36 12.41
N THR A 16 -0.26 -4.48 12.72
CA THR A 16 -1.67 -4.68 12.38
C THR A 16 -2.57 -3.62 13.02
N GLU A 17 -2.30 -3.23 14.27
CA GLU A 17 -3.07 -2.19 14.96
C GLU A 17 -2.84 -0.82 14.34
N ASP A 18 -1.61 -0.48 13.95
CA ASP A 18 -1.32 0.79 13.29
C ASP A 18 -2.07 0.94 11.97
N VAL A 19 -2.13 -0.13 11.18
CA VAL A 19 -2.87 -0.16 9.91
C VAL A 19 -4.38 -0.05 10.12
N SER A 20 -4.92 -0.75 11.12
CA SER A 20 -6.37 -0.91 11.29
C SER A 20 -7.05 0.11 12.20
N HIS A 21 -6.32 0.69 13.15
CA HIS A 21 -6.85 1.61 14.16
C HIS A 21 -6.22 3.00 14.09
N HIS A 22 -4.97 3.11 13.63
CA HIS A 22 -4.28 4.40 13.51
C HIS A 22 -4.20 4.92 12.08
N ASP A 23 -4.67 4.14 11.10
CA ASP A 23 -4.61 4.45 9.67
C ASP A 23 -3.18 4.86 9.22
N VAL A 24 -2.15 4.15 9.71
CA VAL A 24 -0.75 4.45 9.38
C VAL A 24 0.01 3.18 8.99
N VAL A 25 0.89 3.33 8.00
CA VAL A 25 1.92 2.35 7.63
C VAL A 25 3.30 2.94 7.83
N TRP A 26 4.20 2.15 8.43
CA TRP A 26 5.56 2.57 8.75
C TRP A 26 6.57 1.89 7.83
N ILE A 27 7.39 2.69 7.15
CA ILE A 27 8.47 2.17 6.29
C ILE A 27 9.81 2.56 6.91
N ASN A 28 10.56 1.58 7.39
CA ASN A 28 11.91 1.81 7.86
C ASN A 28 12.81 2.31 6.71
N LYS A 29 13.67 3.31 6.96
CA LYS A 29 14.56 3.88 5.94
C LYS A 29 15.52 2.85 5.31
N SER A 30 15.85 1.78 6.03
CA SER A 30 16.64 0.65 5.51
C SER A 30 15.98 -0.07 4.32
N LEU A 31 14.65 0.01 4.18
CA LEU A 31 13.91 -0.54 3.04
C LEU A 31 13.97 0.37 1.81
N GLY A 32 14.41 1.62 1.98
CA GLY A 32 14.54 2.64 0.93
C GLY A 32 13.65 3.87 1.18
N LYS A 33 13.72 4.84 0.26
CA LYS A 33 12.88 6.05 0.27
C LYS A 33 11.70 5.90 -0.70
N PRO A 34 10.44 5.96 -0.24
CA PRO A 34 9.28 5.96 -1.13
C PRO A 34 9.29 7.17 -2.08
N ASN A 35 9.05 6.93 -3.38
CA ASN A 35 8.96 7.97 -4.41
C ASN A 35 7.52 8.05 -4.93
N LEU A 36 6.61 8.52 -4.09
CA LEU A 36 5.17 8.54 -4.40
C LEU A 36 4.86 9.39 -5.63
N LYS A 37 5.43 10.61 -5.69
CA LYS A 37 5.20 11.54 -6.81
C LYS A 37 5.78 11.02 -8.12
N GLY A 38 7.04 10.55 -8.12
CA GLY A 38 7.70 10.08 -9.34
C GLY A 38 7.13 8.78 -9.89
N ARG A 39 6.49 7.96 -9.04
CA ARG A 39 5.80 6.71 -9.44
C ARG A 39 4.31 6.87 -9.64
N ASN A 40 3.73 8.06 -9.44
CA ASN A 40 2.27 8.25 -9.40
C ASN A 40 1.59 7.24 -8.45
N ALA A 41 2.20 7.01 -7.29
CA ALA A 41 1.71 6.08 -6.29
C ALA A 41 0.70 6.78 -5.38
N LYS A 42 -0.58 6.48 -5.62
CA LYS A 42 -1.71 7.09 -4.89
C LYS A 42 -2.31 6.15 -3.85
N TYR A 43 -2.00 4.86 -3.95
CA TYR A 43 -2.55 3.83 -3.10
C TYR A 43 -1.44 2.99 -2.48
N LEU A 44 -1.77 2.36 -1.36
CA LEU A 44 -0.89 1.51 -0.59
C LEU A 44 -1.58 0.20 -0.27
N VAL A 45 -0.81 -0.88 -0.26
CA VAL A 45 -1.25 -2.20 0.18
C VAL A 45 -0.28 -2.71 1.25
N PRO A 46 -0.74 -2.92 2.50
CA PRO A 46 0.03 -3.67 3.48
C PRO A 46 -0.02 -5.15 3.10
N TYR A 47 1.16 -5.75 2.91
CA TYR A 47 1.33 -7.14 2.56
C TYR A 47 1.78 -7.92 3.79
N TRP A 48 0.91 -8.75 4.35
CA TRP A 48 1.23 -9.51 5.56
C TRP A 48 2.21 -10.65 5.25
N LEU A 49 3.36 -10.64 5.92
CA LEU A 49 4.40 -11.65 5.75
C LEU A 49 4.08 -13.00 6.41
N LYS A 50 3.10 -13.02 7.32
CA LYS A 50 2.63 -14.18 8.09
C LYS A 50 1.12 -14.38 7.90
N GLU A 51 0.61 -15.51 8.40
CA GLU A 51 -0.77 -15.94 8.17
C GLU A 51 -1.81 -14.94 8.71
N PRO A 52 -2.80 -14.51 7.89
CA PRO A 52 -2.98 -14.88 6.48
C PRO A 52 -1.97 -14.15 5.57
N VAL A 53 -1.14 -14.92 4.83
CA VAL A 53 -0.04 -14.34 4.03
C VAL A 53 -0.59 -13.66 2.78
N GLY A 54 -0.30 -12.37 2.62
CA GLY A 54 -0.67 -11.59 1.45
C GLY A 54 -1.42 -10.32 1.80
N ALA A 55 -2.13 -9.76 0.83
CA ALA A 55 -2.91 -8.56 0.99
C ALA A 55 -4.39 -8.82 0.72
N ASN A 56 -5.27 -8.19 1.49
CA ASN A 56 -6.71 -8.28 1.32
C ASN A 56 -7.38 -6.90 1.17
N ARG A 57 -6.60 -5.82 1.23
CA ARG A 57 -7.12 -4.45 1.22
C ARG A 57 -6.12 -3.49 0.60
N ILE A 58 -6.64 -2.52 -0.13
CA ILE A 58 -5.90 -1.37 -0.67
C ILE A 58 -6.39 -0.10 0.00
N TYR A 59 -5.49 0.83 0.27
CA TYR A 59 -5.73 2.07 0.98
C TYR A 59 -5.32 3.26 0.13
N HIS A 60 -6.10 4.34 0.17
CA HIS A 60 -5.70 5.61 -0.40
C HIS A 60 -4.60 6.24 0.46
N ILE A 61 -3.53 6.74 -0.15
CA ILE A 61 -2.47 7.48 0.55
C ILE A 61 -2.91 8.94 0.68
N LEU A 62 -3.03 9.42 1.91
CA LEU A 62 -3.35 10.83 2.19
C LEU A 62 -2.10 11.68 2.30
N ASP A 63 -1.08 11.17 3.00
CA ASP A 63 0.15 11.91 3.26
C ASP A 63 1.33 10.99 3.57
N ILE A 64 2.55 11.53 3.45
CA ILE A 64 3.79 10.89 3.88
C ILE A 64 4.60 11.87 4.72
N THR A 65 4.96 11.45 5.92
CA THR A 65 5.84 12.20 6.83
C THR A 65 7.16 11.46 6.98
N GLU A 66 8.28 12.19 6.85
CA GLU A 66 9.62 11.66 7.11
C GLU A 66 10.00 11.91 8.56
N TYR A 67 10.41 10.85 9.26
CA TYR A 67 10.98 10.88 10.61
C TYR A 67 12.45 10.49 10.55
N ASP A 68 13.15 10.44 11.69
CA ASP A 68 14.59 10.14 11.71
C ASP A 68 14.89 8.76 11.12
N GLU A 69 14.18 7.72 11.56
CA GLU A 69 14.46 6.31 11.21
C GLU A 69 13.47 5.69 10.21
N CYS A 70 12.33 6.36 9.95
CA CYS A 70 11.26 5.82 9.15
C CYS A 70 10.49 6.88 8.35
N TYR A 71 9.60 6.41 7.49
CA TYR A 71 8.54 7.19 6.88
C TYR A 71 7.20 6.68 7.44
N GLY A 72 6.35 7.60 7.88
CA GLY A 72 4.95 7.30 8.22
C GLY A 72 4.05 7.68 7.07
N ILE A 73 3.26 6.74 6.57
CA ILE A 73 2.28 6.97 5.50
C ILE A 73 0.88 6.96 6.12
N LYS A 74 0.18 8.08 6.02
CA LYS A 74 -1.19 8.21 6.49
C LYS A 74 -2.16 7.66 5.45
N LEU A 75 -3.03 6.76 5.88
CA LEU A 75 -4.01 6.07 5.08
C LEU A 75 -5.37 6.79 5.15
N GLY A 76 -6.16 6.64 4.09
CA GLY A 76 -7.53 7.13 3.99
C GLY A 76 -8.49 6.00 3.68
N ASN A 77 -9.43 6.26 2.76
CA ASN A 77 -10.40 5.27 2.30
C ASN A 77 -9.73 3.94 1.94
N SER A 78 -10.39 2.84 2.29
CA SER A 78 -9.90 1.51 2.00
C SER A 78 -10.91 0.67 1.23
N PHE A 79 -10.41 -0.23 0.40
CA PHE A 79 -11.19 -1.07 -0.50
C PHE A 79 -10.75 -2.51 -0.33
N ILE A 80 -11.72 -3.39 -0.08
CA ILE A 80 -11.47 -4.81 0.11
C ILE A 80 -11.21 -5.44 -1.25
N LEU A 81 -10.12 -6.20 -1.37
CA LEU A 81 -9.82 -6.98 -2.56
C LEU A 81 -10.81 -8.16 -2.65
N SER A 82 -11.24 -8.49 -3.87
CA SER A 82 -12.12 -9.64 -4.13
C SER A 82 -11.46 -10.98 -3.76
N GLN A 83 -10.14 -11.05 -3.86
CA GLN A 83 -9.30 -12.18 -3.54
C GLN A 83 -8.04 -11.69 -2.84
N GLN A 84 -7.44 -12.57 -2.02
CA GLN A 84 -6.15 -12.27 -1.42
C GLN A 84 -5.07 -12.15 -2.51
N TRP A 85 -4.34 -11.03 -2.50
CA TRP A 85 -3.28 -10.76 -3.45
C TRP A 85 -1.93 -11.20 -2.87
N CYS A 86 -1.24 -12.07 -3.60
CA CYS A 86 0.01 -12.71 -3.18
C CYS A 86 1.18 -12.44 -4.15
N GLY A 87 1.10 -11.37 -4.94
CA GLY A 87 2.01 -11.12 -6.07
C GLY A 87 3.39 -10.55 -5.71
N MET A 88 3.65 -10.22 -4.45
CA MET A 88 4.87 -9.53 -4.04
C MET A 88 6.13 -10.36 -4.35
N ALA A 89 7.11 -9.75 -5.03
CA ALA A 89 8.30 -10.48 -5.48
C ALA A 89 9.41 -10.56 -4.40
N GLN A 90 9.56 -9.52 -3.58
CA GLN A 90 10.60 -9.37 -2.57
C GLN A 90 10.03 -9.03 -1.20
N LYS A 91 10.17 -9.96 -0.24
CA LYS A 91 9.67 -9.78 1.13
C LYS A 91 10.49 -8.81 2.01
N ARG A 92 11.59 -8.25 1.48
CA ARG A 92 12.55 -7.41 2.24
C ARG A 92 12.65 -5.98 1.72
N ARG A 93 11.75 -5.56 0.82
CA ARG A 93 11.67 -4.21 0.26
C ARG A 93 10.22 -3.91 -0.11
N PHE A 94 9.83 -2.64 -0.11
CA PHE A 94 8.55 -2.24 -0.70
C PHE A 94 8.64 -2.24 -2.24
N GLU A 95 7.51 -2.40 -2.90
CA GLU A 95 7.39 -2.51 -4.35
C GLU A 95 6.35 -1.54 -4.90
N TYR A 96 6.41 -1.28 -6.21
CA TYR A 96 5.37 -0.54 -6.93
C TYR A 96 4.73 -1.46 -7.94
N TRP A 97 3.41 -1.60 -7.86
CA TRP A 97 2.60 -2.41 -8.75
C TRP A 97 1.54 -1.55 -9.44
N ASP A 98 1.05 -1.98 -10.59
CA ASP A 98 -0.06 -1.27 -11.26
C ASP A 98 -1.35 -1.48 -10.45
N LEU A 99 -2.20 -0.45 -10.36
CA LEU A 99 -3.52 -0.55 -9.74
C LEU A 99 -4.38 -1.66 -10.39
N THR A 100 -4.18 -1.92 -11.68
CA THR A 100 -4.93 -2.98 -12.39
C THR A 100 -4.66 -4.38 -11.86
N GLU A 101 -3.49 -4.62 -11.25
CA GLU A 101 -3.12 -5.90 -10.64
C GLU A 101 -3.99 -6.25 -9.42
N PHE A 102 -4.64 -5.24 -8.85
CA PHE A 102 -5.59 -5.37 -7.74
C PHE A 102 -7.05 -5.37 -8.22
N GLN A 103 -7.28 -5.46 -9.54
CA GLN A 103 -8.62 -5.46 -10.16
C GLN A 103 -9.44 -4.20 -9.83
N PHE A 104 -8.77 -3.05 -9.69
CA PHE A 104 -9.41 -1.76 -9.44
C PHE A 104 -9.11 -0.74 -10.55
N VAL A 105 -10.01 0.22 -10.71
CA VAL A 105 -9.77 1.48 -11.43
C VAL A 105 -10.17 2.65 -10.54
N GLU A 106 -9.42 3.75 -10.64
CA GLU A 106 -9.75 5.01 -9.96
C GLU A 106 -10.76 5.80 -10.80
N ILE A 107 -11.94 6.09 -10.23
CA ILE A 107 -12.96 6.92 -10.89
C ILE A 107 -12.82 8.40 -10.51
N CYS A 108 -12.38 8.68 -9.29
CA CYS A 108 -11.91 9.98 -8.85
C CYS A 108 -10.88 9.79 -7.72
N PRO A 109 -10.07 10.80 -7.38
CA PRO A 109 -9.02 10.67 -6.38
C PRO A 109 -9.53 10.07 -5.06
N GLY A 110 -8.95 8.93 -4.66
CA GLY A 110 -9.33 8.23 -3.43
C GLY A 110 -10.63 7.44 -3.50
N LEU A 111 -11.19 7.21 -4.70
CA LEU A 111 -12.37 6.39 -4.93
C LEU A 111 -12.11 5.34 -6.02
N LEU A 112 -12.12 4.07 -5.62
CA LEU A 112 -11.92 2.92 -6.49
C LEU A 112 -13.24 2.20 -6.79
N THR A 113 -13.32 1.62 -7.98
CA THR A 113 -14.36 0.65 -8.37
C THR A 113 -13.69 -0.59 -9.00
N PRO A 114 -14.28 -1.79 -8.87
CA PRO A 114 -13.76 -2.97 -9.54
C PRO A 114 -13.61 -2.76 -11.05
N ASN A 115 -12.48 -3.21 -11.58
CA ASN A 115 -12.20 -3.27 -13.02
C ASN A 115 -12.92 -4.49 -13.60
N ARG A 116 -14.01 -4.26 -14.33
CA ARG A 116 -14.82 -5.33 -14.96
C ARG A 116 -14.31 -5.68 -16.34
#